data_AF-A0A934SAK2-F1
#
_entry.id   AF-A0A934SAK2-F1
#
_cell.length_a   1.000
_cell.length_b   1.000
_cell.length_c   1.000
_cell.angle_alpha   90.00
_cell.angle_beta   90.00
_cell.angle_gamma   90.00
#
_symmetry.space_group_name_H-M   'P 1'
#
loop_
_entity.id
_entity.type
_entity.pdbx_description
1 polymer ?
#
loop_
_entity_poly.entity_id
_entity_poly.type
_entity_poly.pdbx_seq_one_letter_code
_entity_poly.pdbx_strand_id
1 'polypeptide(L)'
;MSTVKFTVSALALIAASATAAAARDQVQVSGSSTVLPYATIVAEVFGENTDFPVPVVESGGTGGGLQKFCEGVGENTIDIANASRPIKDAERETCTANGVTDIMEVRIGYDGIVFANTVDGPDFAYTPADWFNALSAKVVVDGKMADNTAAKWSDVNPELPEQDILAFVPGTKHGTREVFEEKVILAGCEESGALEVFTAELGDEDAAEEACMTLRTDGKSVDIDGDYTETLARIGSSPNGIGVFGLSFYENNTDKLKVGTISGVTPSTETIASGEYPVSRPLFFYVKKAHIGEIAGLKEFVEFFVSDELAGPDGPLAEYGLVSDPELAATQEAVANETTMQ
;
A
#
# COMPACT_ATOMS: atom_id res chain seq x y z
N MET A 1 -9.20 -91.44 2.86
CA MET A 1 -8.67 -90.62 3.97
C MET A 1 -7.40 -89.95 3.45
N SER A 2 -7.49 -88.88 2.66
CA SER A 2 -7.84 -87.49 3.01
C SER A 2 -6.99 -86.94 4.16
N THR A 3 -6.11 -85.99 3.82
CA THR A 3 -5.89 -84.64 4.41
C THR A 3 -4.40 -84.26 4.32
N VAL A 4 -3.91 -83.05 4.08
CA VAL A 4 -4.39 -81.70 3.71
C VAL A 4 -3.10 -81.02 3.25
N LYS A 5 -3.07 -80.36 2.08
CA LYS A 5 -1.95 -79.52 1.66
C LYS A 5 -2.19 -78.08 2.12
N PHE A 6 -1.16 -77.51 2.75
CA PHE A 6 -1.07 -76.13 3.20
C PHE A 6 -1.45 -75.13 2.10
N THR A 7 -2.41 -74.27 2.40
CA THR A 7 -2.56 -72.96 1.76
C THR A 7 -2.63 -71.93 2.87
N VAL A 8 -1.50 -71.27 3.12
CA VAL A 8 -1.45 -70.05 3.93
C VAL A 8 -1.89 -68.93 3.00
N SER A 9 -3.17 -68.56 3.08
CA SER A 9 -3.64 -67.28 2.53
C SER A 9 -3.19 -66.18 3.48
N ALA A 10 -2.10 -65.50 3.11
CA ALA A 10 -1.75 -64.22 3.71
C ALA A 10 -2.77 -63.17 3.25
N LEU A 11 -3.71 -62.81 4.14
CA LEU A 11 -4.41 -61.53 4.01
C LEU A 11 -3.39 -60.43 4.27
N ALA A 12 -2.86 -59.83 3.20
CA ALA A 12 -2.27 -58.50 3.28
C ALA A 12 -3.41 -57.50 3.45
N LEU A 13 -3.68 -57.11 4.70
CA LEU A 13 -4.41 -55.88 5.01
C LEU A 13 -3.51 -54.73 4.55
N ILE A 14 -3.72 -54.27 3.31
CA ILE A 14 -3.25 -52.96 2.88
C ILE A 14 -4.11 -51.96 3.65
N ALA A 15 -3.62 -51.52 4.80
CA ALA A 15 -4.10 -50.29 5.41
C ALA A 15 -3.67 -49.16 4.45
N ALA A 16 -4.56 -48.80 3.54
CA ALA A 16 -4.48 -47.53 2.85
C ALA A 16 -4.71 -46.44 3.91
N SER A 17 -3.66 -46.06 4.62
CA SER A 17 -3.59 -44.75 5.25
C SER A 17 -3.53 -43.73 4.11
N ALA A 18 -4.69 -43.43 3.53
CA ALA A 18 -4.89 -42.18 2.85
C ALA A 18 -4.67 -41.11 3.92
N THR A 19 -3.46 -40.54 3.95
CA THR A 19 -3.30 -39.19 4.46
C THR A 19 -4.15 -38.33 3.56
N ALA A 20 -5.41 -38.09 3.97
CA ALA A 20 -6.11 -36.91 3.50
C ALA A 20 -5.14 -35.75 3.74
N ALA A 21 -4.68 -35.11 2.67
CA ALA A 21 -4.08 -33.80 2.81
C ALA A 21 -5.14 -32.97 3.54
N ALA A 22 -4.87 -32.62 4.78
CA ALA A 22 -5.71 -31.67 5.47
C ALA A 22 -5.54 -30.38 4.70
N ALA A 23 -6.64 -29.89 4.10
CA ALA A 23 -6.68 -28.54 3.58
C ALA A 23 -6.15 -27.60 4.66
N ARG A 24 -5.35 -26.61 4.28
CA ARG A 24 -4.93 -25.61 5.26
C ARG A 24 -6.19 -24.90 5.78
N ASP A 25 -6.26 -24.70 7.08
CA ASP A 25 -7.45 -24.10 7.71
C ASP A 25 -7.40 -22.56 7.75
N GLN A 26 -6.34 -21.94 7.22
CA GLN A 26 -6.10 -20.49 7.28
C GLN A 26 -5.98 -19.88 5.89
N VAL A 27 -6.67 -18.76 5.70
CA VAL A 27 -6.47 -17.85 4.57
C VAL A 27 -5.03 -17.32 4.60
N GLN A 28 -4.35 -17.35 3.46
CA GLN A 28 -3.00 -16.85 3.28
C GLN A 28 -3.00 -15.65 2.34
N VAL A 29 -2.49 -14.53 2.83
CA VAL A 29 -2.40 -13.26 2.11
C VAL A 29 -0.92 -12.85 2.00
N SER A 30 -0.48 -12.41 0.83
CA SER A 30 0.85 -11.82 0.67
C SER A 30 0.86 -10.67 -0.33
N GLY A 31 1.71 -9.66 -0.13
CA GLY A 31 1.96 -8.65 -1.17
C GLY A 31 2.34 -7.28 -0.64
N SER A 32 1.65 -6.24 -1.13
CA SER A 32 1.96 -4.84 -0.88
C SER A 32 2.20 -4.53 0.61
N SER A 33 3.36 -3.95 0.90
CA SER A 33 3.74 -3.37 2.20
C SER A 33 2.79 -2.27 2.65
N THR A 34 2.15 -1.60 1.70
CA THR A 34 1.21 -0.53 2.00
C THR A 34 -0.19 -1.04 2.31
N VAL A 35 -0.63 -2.13 1.68
CA VAL A 35 -1.91 -2.78 2.03
C VAL A 35 -1.80 -3.64 3.30
N LEU A 36 -0.58 -4.06 3.66
CA LEU A 36 -0.31 -4.93 4.82
C LEU A 36 -0.99 -4.46 6.12
N PRO A 37 -0.84 -3.20 6.59
CA PRO A 37 -1.45 -2.79 7.84
C PRO A 37 -2.98 -2.90 7.82
N TYR A 38 -3.63 -2.49 6.73
CA TYR A 38 -5.08 -2.62 6.56
C TYR A 38 -5.51 -4.09 6.60
N ALA A 39 -4.82 -4.96 5.86
CA ALA A 39 -5.12 -6.39 5.84
C ALA A 39 -4.88 -7.06 7.20
N THR A 40 -3.87 -6.64 7.96
CA THR A 40 -3.63 -7.11 9.33
C THR A 40 -4.76 -6.69 10.28
N ILE A 41 -5.21 -5.43 10.22
CA ILE A 41 -6.36 -4.95 11.01
C ILE A 41 -7.59 -5.82 10.72
N VAL A 42 -7.94 -6.04 9.45
CA VAL A 42 -9.09 -6.87 9.09
C VAL A 42 -8.89 -8.32 9.55
N ALA A 43 -7.70 -8.90 9.39
CA ALA A 43 -7.42 -10.27 9.79
C ALA A 43 -7.59 -10.50 11.31
N GLU A 44 -7.09 -9.57 12.13
CA GLU A 44 -7.24 -9.61 13.58
C GLU A 44 -8.71 -9.50 13.98
N VAL A 45 -9.41 -8.48 13.48
CA VAL A 45 -10.83 -8.27 13.78
C VAL A 45 -11.68 -9.45 13.30
N PHE A 46 -11.35 -10.06 12.15
CA PHE A 46 -12.05 -11.23 11.62
C PHE A 46 -11.90 -12.45 12.54
N GLY A 47 -10.70 -12.74 13.03
CA GLY A 47 -10.48 -13.85 13.95
C GLY A 47 -11.04 -13.63 15.36
N GLU A 48 -11.23 -12.36 15.76
CA GLU A 48 -11.90 -12.02 17.03
C GLU A 48 -13.43 -12.12 16.94
N ASN A 49 -14.01 -11.92 15.75
CA ASN A 49 -15.46 -11.81 15.55
C ASN A 49 -16.09 -13.00 14.81
N THR A 50 -15.29 -13.99 14.41
CA THR A 50 -15.77 -15.20 13.71
C THR A 50 -15.18 -16.47 14.32
N ASP A 51 -15.73 -17.63 13.93
CA ASP A 51 -15.17 -18.93 14.30
C ASP A 51 -14.00 -19.36 13.39
N PHE A 52 -13.63 -18.55 12.39
CA PHE A 52 -12.53 -18.85 11.48
C PHE A 52 -11.18 -18.49 12.09
N PRO A 53 -10.11 -19.25 11.79
CA PRO A 53 -8.76 -18.88 12.16
C PRO A 53 -8.35 -17.51 11.59
N VAL A 54 -7.54 -16.76 12.35
CA VAL A 54 -6.94 -15.49 11.90
C VAL A 54 -6.15 -15.72 10.59
N PRO A 55 -6.45 -14.99 9.51
CA PRO A 55 -5.67 -15.04 8.28
C PRO A 55 -4.19 -14.69 8.50
N VAL A 56 -3.30 -15.37 7.80
CA VAL A 56 -1.87 -15.04 7.81
C VAL A 56 -1.62 -13.99 6.73
N VAL A 57 -1.09 -12.83 7.13
CA VAL A 57 -0.81 -11.71 6.23
C VAL A 57 0.69 -11.44 6.20
N GLU A 58 1.31 -11.60 5.04
CA GLU A 58 2.74 -11.39 4.82
C GLU A 58 3.02 -10.19 3.89
N SER A 59 4.08 -9.45 4.20
CA SER A 59 4.64 -8.48 3.24
C SER A 59 5.42 -9.19 2.13
N GLY A 60 5.61 -8.51 1.00
CA GLY A 60 6.43 -8.97 -0.12
C GLY A 60 6.51 -8.00 -1.30
N GLY A 61 5.91 -6.81 -1.18
CA GLY A 61 5.69 -5.89 -2.29
C GLY A 61 4.61 -6.40 -3.25
N THR A 62 3.98 -5.49 -4.00
CA THR A 62 2.89 -5.86 -4.92
C THR A 62 3.34 -6.89 -5.97
N GLY A 63 4.51 -6.69 -6.58
CA GLY A 63 5.05 -7.63 -7.57
C GLY A 63 5.38 -9.01 -7.00
N GLY A 64 6.03 -9.06 -5.83
CA GLY A 64 6.37 -10.33 -5.16
C GLY A 64 5.13 -11.10 -4.69
N GLY A 65 4.12 -10.39 -4.17
CA GLY A 65 2.83 -10.98 -3.81
C GLY A 65 2.08 -11.57 -5.01
N LEU A 66 1.99 -10.81 -6.11
CA LEU A 66 1.37 -11.27 -7.36
C LEU A 66 2.12 -12.43 -7.99
N GLN A 67 3.46 -12.44 -7.91
CA GLN A 67 4.26 -13.58 -8.35
C GLN A 67 3.88 -14.86 -7.57
N LYS A 68 3.86 -14.80 -6.23
CA LYS A 68 3.43 -15.92 -5.36
C LYS A 68 1.98 -16.34 -5.65
N PHE A 69 1.09 -15.37 -5.86
CA PHE A 69 -0.30 -15.61 -6.21
C PHE A 69 -0.42 -16.37 -7.53
N CYS A 70 0.34 -15.99 -8.56
CA CYS A 70 0.30 -16.64 -9.85
C CYS A 70 0.98 -18.04 -9.91
N GLU A 71 1.46 -18.62 -8.80
CA GLU A 71 2.13 -19.94 -8.80
C GLU A 71 1.18 -21.14 -9.02
N GLY A 72 -0.14 -20.94 -8.95
CA GLY A 72 -1.15 -21.97 -9.21
C GLY A 72 -2.38 -21.85 -8.29
N VAL A 73 -3.28 -22.83 -8.34
CA VAL A 73 -4.54 -22.87 -7.56
C VAL A 73 -4.54 -23.94 -6.46
N GLY A 74 -3.36 -24.46 -6.10
CA GLY A 74 -3.23 -25.46 -5.04
C GLY A 74 -3.26 -24.82 -3.64
N GLU A 75 -3.67 -25.59 -2.63
CA GLU A 75 -3.68 -25.19 -1.21
C GLU A 75 -2.30 -24.76 -0.67
N ASN A 76 -1.22 -25.12 -1.37
CA ASN A 76 0.14 -24.72 -1.08
C ASN A 76 0.51 -23.31 -1.62
N THR A 77 -0.42 -22.62 -2.28
CA THR A 77 -0.23 -21.26 -2.83
C THR A 77 -1.11 -20.25 -2.08
N ILE A 78 -0.76 -18.97 -2.06
CA ILE A 78 -1.56 -17.96 -1.33
C ILE A 78 -2.97 -17.78 -1.95
N ASP A 79 -3.94 -17.33 -1.14
CA ASP A 79 -5.32 -17.07 -1.57
C ASP A 79 -5.52 -15.67 -2.13
N ILE A 80 -4.83 -14.70 -1.50
CA ILE A 80 -5.02 -13.28 -1.74
C ILE A 80 -3.67 -12.60 -2.00
N ALA A 81 -3.60 -11.80 -3.06
CA ALA A 81 -2.48 -10.89 -3.30
C ALA A 81 -2.85 -9.45 -2.98
N ASN A 82 -2.21 -8.88 -1.97
CA ASN A 82 -2.32 -7.46 -1.64
C ASN A 82 -1.57 -6.60 -2.67
N ALA A 83 -2.17 -5.50 -3.13
CA ALA A 83 -1.61 -4.70 -4.22
C ALA A 83 -1.89 -3.20 -4.06
N SER A 84 -0.85 -2.38 -4.24
CA SER A 84 -0.93 -0.92 -4.23
C SER A 84 -1.04 -0.28 -5.63
N ARG A 85 -1.30 -1.11 -6.64
CA ARG A 85 -1.53 -0.75 -8.04
C ARG A 85 -2.24 -1.91 -8.74
N PRO A 86 -2.96 -1.65 -9.85
CA PRO A 86 -3.62 -2.70 -10.60
C PRO A 86 -2.65 -3.79 -11.06
N ILE A 87 -3.09 -5.06 -11.10
CA ILE A 87 -2.33 -6.17 -11.70
C ILE A 87 -2.02 -5.83 -13.17
N LYS A 88 -0.75 -6.02 -13.57
CA LYS A 88 -0.32 -5.75 -14.96
C LYS A 88 -0.78 -6.88 -15.88
N ASP A 89 -0.98 -6.59 -17.15
CA ASP A 89 -1.36 -7.60 -18.15
C ASP A 89 -0.36 -8.78 -18.19
N ALA A 90 0.94 -8.50 -18.14
CA ALA A 90 1.97 -9.55 -18.10
C ALA A 90 1.88 -10.46 -16.84
N GLU A 91 1.45 -9.91 -15.71
CA GLU A 91 1.22 -10.68 -14.48
C GLU A 91 -0.04 -11.52 -14.61
N ARG A 92 -1.11 -10.99 -15.21
CA ARG A 92 -2.33 -11.74 -15.54
C ARG A 92 -2.07 -12.90 -16.50
N GLU A 93 -1.26 -12.66 -17.53
CA GLU A 93 -0.82 -13.70 -18.47
C GLU A 93 -0.05 -14.80 -17.75
N THR A 94 0.83 -14.44 -16.82
CA THR A 94 1.57 -15.40 -15.98
C THR A 94 0.62 -16.23 -15.11
N CYS A 95 -0.32 -15.58 -14.44
CA CYS A 95 -1.39 -16.24 -13.68
C CYS A 95 -2.18 -17.23 -14.54
N THR A 96 -2.62 -16.80 -15.72
CA THR A 96 -3.37 -17.62 -16.67
C THR A 96 -2.57 -18.84 -17.13
N ALA A 97 -1.29 -18.66 -17.47
CA ALA A 97 -0.40 -19.74 -17.88
C ALA A 97 -0.22 -20.81 -16.78
N ASN A 98 -0.33 -20.41 -15.51
CA ASN A 98 -0.24 -21.29 -14.34
C ASN A 98 -1.61 -21.75 -13.81
N GLY A 99 -2.69 -21.51 -14.57
CA GLY A 99 -4.05 -21.99 -14.24
C GLY A 99 -4.84 -21.12 -13.27
N VAL A 100 -4.32 -19.95 -12.89
CA VAL A 100 -5.05 -18.94 -12.10
C VAL A 100 -5.80 -18.03 -13.09
N THR A 101 -6.96 -18.50 -13.58
CA THR A 101 -7.75 -17.78 -14.60
C THR A 101 -8.84 -16.90 -14.01
N ASP A 102 -9.44 -17.35 -12.91
CA ASP A 102 -10.62 -16.72 -12.32
C ASP A 102 -10.18 -15.87 -11.13
N ILE A 103 -9.75 -14.65 -11.43
CA ILE A 103 -9.25 -13.69 -10.43
C ILE A 103 -10.34 -12.66 -10.14
N MET A 104 -10.66 -12.46 -8.87
CA MET A 104 -11.48 -11.32 -8.43
C MET A 104 -10.55 -10.16 -8.08
N GLU A 105 -10.84 -8.97 -8.59
CA GLU A 105 -10.19 -7.73 -8.17
C GLU A 105 -11.09 -7.03 -7.16
N VAL A 106 -10.54 -6.70 -5.99
CA VAL A 106 -11.27 -6.01 -4.92
C VAL A 106 -10.52 -4.74 -4.59
N ARG A 107 -11.11 -3.58 -4.91
CA ARG A 107 -10.59 -2.27 -4.51
C ARG A 107 -11.04 -2.00 -3.09
N ILE A 108 -10.11 -1.72 -2.18
CA ILE A 108 -10.44 -1.50 -0.77
C ILE A 108 -10.64 -0.01 -0.46
N GLY A 109 -10.09 0.87 -1.30
CA GLY A 109 -10.07 2.31 -1.09
C GLY A 109 -8.86 2.91 -1.76
N TYR A 110 -8.45 4.07 -1.25
CA TYR A 110 -7.32 4.83 -1.75
C TYR A 110 -6.40 5.21 -0.60
N ASP A 111 -5.10 5.27 -0.88
CA ASP A 111 -4.23 6.12 -0.07
C ASP A 111 -4.27 7.53 -0.64
N GLY A 112 -4.33 8.51 0.25
CA GLY A 112 -4.18 9.92 -0.10
C GLY A 112 -3.22 10.59 0.87
N ILE A 113 -2.07 11.06 0.39
CA ILE A 113 -1.07 11.70 1.23
C ILE A 113 -1.15 13.21 1.08
N VAL A 114 -1.22 13.89 2.22
CA VAL A 114 -1.40 15.33 2.29
C VAL A 114 -0.26 15.97 3.08
N PHE A 115 -0.05 17.25 2.81
CA PHE A 115 1.00 18.04 3.43
C PHE A 115 0.34 19.17 4.20
N ALA A 116 0.53 19.19 5.51
CA ALA A 116 -0.16 20.15 6.36
C ALA A 116 0.79 20.84 7.33
N ASN A 117 0.59 22.14 7.49
CA ASN A 117 1.21 22.95 8.54
C ASN A 117 0.17 23.30 9.60
N THR A 118 0.55 24.12 10.58
CA THR A 118 -0.39 24.63 11.59
C THR A 118 -1.52 25.44 10.92
N VAL A 119 -2.73 25.41 11.51
CA VAL A 119 -3.93 26.07 10.96
C VAL A 119 -3.75 27.57 10.67
N ASP A 120 -2.96 28.26 11.50
CA ASP A 120 -2.63 29.68 11.34
C ASP A 120 -1.41 29.94 10.44
N GLY A 121 -0.87 28.88 9.83
CA GLY A 121 0.31 28.90 8.97
C GLY A 121 0.02 29.49 7.58
N PRO A 122 1.08 29.77 6.81
CA PRO A 122 0.94 30.27 5.44
C PRO A 122 0.30 29.23 4.54
N ASP A 123 -0.29 29.71 3.44
CA ASP A 123 -0.79 28.84 2.38
C ASP A 123 0.39 28.33 1.54
N PHE A 124 0.31 27.06 1.14
CA PHE A 124 1.29 26.44 0.26
C PHE A 124 0.60 25.83 -0.96
N ALA A 125 1.15 26.10 -2.14
CA ALA A 125 0.76 25.51 -3.40
C ALA A 125 1.97 24.80 -4.01
N TYR A 126 2.14 23.54 -3.63
CA TYR A 126 3.31 22.75 -3.98
C TYR A 126 3.18 22.09 -5.35
N THR A 127 4.30 21.66 -5.92
CA THR A 127 4.42 20.57 -6.90
C THR A 127 5.28 19.43 -6.34
N PRO A 128 5.25 18.22 -6.94
CA PRO A 128 6.23 17.19 -6.63
C PRO A 128 7.68 17.68 -6.75
N ALA A 129 8.00 18.47 -7.80
CA ALA A 129 9.33 19.06 -7.98
C ALA A 129 9.75 19.96 -6.81
N ASP A 130 8.82 20.68 -6.17
CA ASP A 130 9.13 21.49 -4.98
C ASP A 130 9.59 20.60 -3.81
N TRP A 131 8.92 19.48 -3.58
CA TRP A 131 9.26 18.53 -2.51
C TRP A 131 10.60 17.83 -2.75
N PHE A 132 10.84 17.36 -3.97
CA PHE A 132 12.13 16.79 -4.38
C PHE A 132 13.27 17.78 -4.14
N ASN A 133 13.16 19.00 -4.68
CA ASN A 133 14.20 20.01 -4.55
C ASN A 133 14.37 20.54 -3.11
N ALA A 134 13.37 20.40 -2.25
CA ALA A 134 13.48 20.73 -0.82
C ALA A 134 14.18 19.63 -0.01
N LEU A 135 13.82 18.35 -0.24
CA LEU A 135 14.10 17.27 0.70
C LEU A 135 15.06 16.18 0.21
N SER A 136 15.25 16.00 -1.09
CA SER A 136 16.25 15.04 -1.57
C SER A 136 17.66 15.48 -1.18
N ALA A 137 18.50 14.52 -0.80
CA ALA A 137 19.89 14.76 -0.41
C ALA A 137 20.70 15.35 -1.59
N LYS A 138 20.31 14.96 -2.80
CA LYS A 138 20.93 15.36 -4.06
C LYS A 138 19.87 15.99 -4.95
N VAL A 139 20.25 17.05 -5.64
CA VAL A 139 19.43 17.78 -6.61
C VAL A 139 20.30 18.18 -7.81
N VAL A 140 19.70 18.74 -8.85
CA VAL A 140 20.44 19.26 -10.00
C VAL A 140 20.76 20.74 -9.80
N VAL A 141 22.05 21.08 -9.79
CA VAL A 141 22.55 22.47 -9.79
C VAL A 141 23.49 22.63 -10.98
N ASP A 142 23.26 23.65 -11.80
CA ASP A 142 24.04 23.92 -13.02
C ASP A 142 24.17 22.70 -13.95
N GLY A 143 23.11 21.89 -14.04
CA GLY A 143 23.02 20.70 -14.89
C GLY A 143 23.80 19.49 -14.39
N LYS A 144 24.17 19.46 -13.10
CA LYS A 144 24.87 18.33 -12.48
C LYS A 144 24.26 17.95 -11.14
N MET A 145 24.45 16.70 -10.76
CA MET A 145 24.11 16.21 -9.43
C MET A 145 24.96 16.91 -8.35
N ALA A 146 24.32 17.52 -7.36
CA ALA A 146 24.97 18.27 -6.29
C ALA A 146 24.27 18.06 -4.93
N ASP A 147 24.98 18.36 -3.83
CA ASP A 147 24.36 18.37 -2.50
C ASP A 147 23.26 19.43 -2.41
N ASN A 148 22.12 19.05 -1.83
CA ASN A 148 21.03 19.97 -1.65
C ASN A 148 21.33 21.00 -0.55
N THR A 149 21.36 22.27 -0.91
CA THR A 149 21.67 23.39 0.00
C THR A 149 20.48 24.30 0.27
N ALA A 150 19.29 23.99 -0.27
CA ALA A 150 18.09 24.79 -0.07
C ALA A 150 17.77 24.95 1.41
N ALA A 151 17.61 26.20 1.86
CA ALA A 151 17.35 26.52 3.25
C ALA A 151 15.87 26.79 3.51
N LYS A 152 15.22 27.46 2.57
CA LYS A 152 13.84 27.93 2.61
C LYS A 152 13.03 27.40 1.43
N TRP A 153 11.72 27.34 1.58
CA TRP A 153 10.82 26.96 0.48
C TRP A 153 10.94 27.90 -0.72
N SER A 154 11.15 29.20 -0.47
CA SER A 154 11.42 30.20 -1.51
C SER A 154 12.74 29.99 -2.28
N ASP A 155 13.70 29.24 -1.73
CA ASP A 155 14.94 28.89 -2.44
C ASP A 155 14.68 27.83 -3.52
N VAL A 156 13.64 27.02 -3.34
CA VAL A 156 13.21 25.97 -4.26
C VAL A 156 12.26 26.54 -5.30
N ASN A 157 11.25 27.29 -4.85
CA ASN A 157 10.26 27.91 -5.71
C ASN A 157 9.90 29.31 -5.15
N PRO A 158 10.23 30.40 -5.86
CA PRO A 158 10.01 31.77 -5.39
C PRO A 158 8.55 32.15 -5.10
N GLU A 159 7.58 31.37 -5.58
CA GLU A 159 6.15 31.56 -5.28
C GLU A 159 5.75 30.98 -3.91
N LEU A 160 6.58 30.12 -3.32
CA LEU A 160 6.36 29.57 -1.99
C LEU A 160 6.79 30.55 -0.88
N PRO A 161 6.22 30.43 0.33
CA PRO A 161 6.61 31.25 1.49
C PRO A 161 8.12 31.27 1.77
N GLU A 162 8.63 32.42 2.23
CA GLU A 162 10.02 32.58 2.72
C GLU A 162 10.22 31.94 4.12
N GLN A 163 9.83 30.67 4.25
CA GLN A 163 9.84 29.88 5.46
C GLN A 163 11.00 28.88 5.43
N ASP A 164 11.70 28.71 6.56
CA ASP A 164 12.74 27.68 6.70
C ASP A 164 12.13 26.29 6.52
N ILE A 165 12.78 25.46 5.70
CA ILE A 165 12.37 24.07 5.45
C ILE A 165 12.54 23.27 6.73
N LEU A 166 11.43 22.70 7.20
CA LEU A 166 11.35 21.70 8.24
C LEU A 166 10.17 20.78 7.92
N ALA A 167 10.45 19.58 7.42
CA ALA A 167 9.47 18.56 7.10
C ALA A 167 9.55 17.40 8.09
N PHE A 168 8.40 17.01 8.62
CA PHE A 168 8.23 15.80 9.41
C PHE A 168 7.66 14.72 8.50
N VAL A 169 8.53 13.83 8.04
CA VAL A 169 8.20 12.78 7.07
C VAL A 169 8.01 11.45 7.81
N PRO A 170 7.18 10.52 7.30
CA PRO A 170 7.00 9.23 7.95
C PRO A 170 8.32 8.44 7.89
N GLY A 171 8.63 7.71 8.94
CA GLY A 171 9.81 6.84 8.99
C GLY A 171 9.69 5.67 8.01
N THR A 172 10.81 4.98 7.76
CA THR A 172 10.91 3.87 6.79
C THR A 172 10.02 2.66 7.07
N LYS A 173 9.40 2.59 8.24
CA LYS A 173 8.46 1.52 8.64
C LYS A 173 6.99 1.89 8.45
N HIS A 174 6.70 3.09 7.95
CA HIS A 174 5.33 3.60 7.79
C HIS A 174 4.85 3.39 6.34
N GLY A 175 3.63 2.88 6.11
CA GLY A 175 3.11 2.64 4.74
C GLY A 175 3.08 3.90 3.86
N THR A 176 2.75 5.05 4.46
CA THR A 176 2.83 6.39 3.84
C THR A 176 4.22 6.75 3.30
N ARG A 177 5.29 6.16 3.84
CA ARG A 177 6.65 6.45 3.38
C ARG A 177 6.87 6.04 1.94
N GLU A 178 6.42 4.84 1.57
CA GLU A 178 6.52 4.33 0.20
C GLU A 178 5.80 5.27 -0.78
N VAL A 179 4.58 5.71 -0.43
CA VAL A 179 3.81 6.64 -1.28
C VAL A 179 4.49 8.01 -1.37
N PHE A 180 5.02 8.52 -0.26
CA PHE A 180 5.75 9.77 -0.25
C PHE A 180 7.01 9.71 -1.14
N GLU A 181 7.78 8.62 -1.06
CA GLU A 181 8.97 8.44 -1.88
C GLU A 181 8.61 8.30 -3.37
N GLU A 182 7.66 7.43 -3.74
CA GLU A 182 7.32 7.17 -5.14
C GLU A 182 6.50 8.31 -5.78
N LYS A 183 5.42 8.76 -5.14
CA LYS A 183 4.44 9.69 -5.73
C LYS A 183 4.79 11.16 -5.54
N VAL A 184 5.81 11.46 -4.74
CA VAL A 184 6.20 12.85 -4.43
C VAL A 184 7.65 13.08 -4.78
N ILE A 185 8.57 12.33 -4.16
CA ILE A 185 10.00 12.58 -4.32
C ILE A 185 10.49 12.10 -5.68
N LEU A 186 10.20 10.85 -6.07
CA LEU A 186 10.56 10.32 -7.38
C LEU A 186 9.81 11.06 -8.49
N ALA A 187 8.49 11.24 -8.36
CA ALA A 187 7.71 12.06 -9.28
C ALA A 187 8.26 13.50 -9.44
N GLY A 188 8.75 14.11 -8.36
CA GLY A 188 9.41 15.41 -8.40
C GLY A 188 10.79 15.38 -9.06
N CYS A 189 11.52 14.29 -8.90
CA CYS A 189 12.79 14.05 -9.60
C CYS A 189 12.57 13.94 -11.12
N GLU A 190 11.50 13.26 -11.54
CA GLU A 190 11.07 13.19 -12.93
C GLU A 190 10.61 14.55 -13.46
N GLU A 191 9.69 15.22 -12.75
CA GLU A 191 9.12 16.51 -13.13
C GLU A 191 10.20 17.59 -13.29
N SER A 192 11.21 17.58 -12.41
CA SER A 192 12.33 18.53 -12.47
C SER A 192 13.37 18.22 -13.55
N GLY A 193 13.27 17.05 -14.22
CA GLY A 193 14.29 16.54 -15.14
C GLY A 193 15.56 16.01 -14.45
N ALA A 194 15.56 15.93 -13.11
CA ALA A 194 16.70 15.44 -12.35
C ALA A 194 16.97 13.96 -12.57
N LEU A 195 15.94 13.14 -12.78
CA LEU A 195 16.10 11.71 -13.05
C LEU A 195 16.98 11.48 -14.29
N GLU A 196 16.77 12.22 -15.38
CA GLU A 196 17.59 12.10 -16.59
C GLU A 196 19.08 12.40 -16.33
N VAL A 197 19.35 13.45 -15.53
CA VAL A 197 20.71 13.83 -15.14
C VAL A 197 21.35 12.77 -14.26
N PHE A 198 20.62 12.26 -13.26
CA PHE A 198 21.10 11.25 -12.34
C PHE A 198 21.40 9.94 -13.09
N THR A 199 20.49 9.50 -13.97
CA THR A 199 20.70 8.32 -14.82
C THR A 199 21.91 8.50 -15.72
N ALA A 200 22.12 9.68 -16.31
CA ALA A 200 23.29 9.96 -17.14
C ALA A 200 24.62 9.93 -16.36
N GLU A 201 24.62 10.41 -15.11
CA GLU A 201 25.82 10.45 -14.27
C GLU A 201 26.12 9.10 -13.57
N LEU A 202 25.09 8.38 -13.14
CA LEU A 202 25.23 7.09 -12.44
C LEU A 202 25.31 5.90 -13.41
N GLY A 203 24.76 6.04 -14.62
CA GLY A 203 24.76 5.01 -15.66
C GLY A 203 23.79 3.86 -15.40
N ASP A 204 22.89 4.01 -14.43
CA ASP A 204 21.91 3.00 -14.00
C ASP A 204 20.64 3.71 -13.50
N GLU A 205 19.49 3.31 -14.03
CA GLU A 205 18.20 3.96 -13.75
C GLU A 205 17.72 3.64 -12.33
N ASP A 206 17.83 2.39 -11.89
CA ASP A 206 17.46 1.98 -10.53
C ASP A 206 18.29 2.74 -9.47
N ALA A 207 19.60 2.89 -9.70
CA ALA A 207 20.46 3.70 -8.84
C ALA A 207 20.10 5.19 -8.86
N ALA A 208 19.60 5.70 -9.99
CA ALA A 208 19.13 7.07 -10.10
C ALA A 208 17.82 7.29 -9.33
N GLU A 209 16.86 6.37 -9.44
CA GLU A 209 15.63 6.39 -8.63
C GLU A 209 15.93 6.34 -7.13
N GLU A 210 16.83 5.44 -6.69
CA GLU A 210 17.28 5.36 -5.30
C GLU A 210 17.93 6.67 -4.84
N ALA A 211 18.77 7.29 -5.69
CA ALA A 211 19.39 8.57 -5.40
C ALA A 211 18.36 9.72 -5.33
N CYS A 212 17.33 9.71 -6.18
CA CYS A 212 16.23 10.68 -6.12
C CYS A 212 15.51 10.59 -4.77
N MET A 213 15.18 9.38 -4.32
CA MET A 213 14.38 9.12 -3.11
C MET A 213 15.18 9.23 -1.81
N THR A 214 16.51 9.29 -1.88
CA THR A 214 17.37 9.49 -0.71
C THR A 214 17.16 10.90 -0.13
N LEU A 215 16.55 10.98 1.06
CA LEU A 215 16.30 12.26 1.73
C LEU A 215 17.54 12.81 2.44
N ARG A 216 17.63 14.14 2.54
CA ARG A 216 18.65 14.87 3.30
C ARG A 216 18.55 14.58 4.79
N THR A 217 19.70 14.55 5.48
CA THR A 217 19.80 14.21 6.91
C THR A 217 20.33 15.37 7.77
N ASP A 218 20.27 16.60 7.26
CA ASP A 218 20.79 17.81 7.89
C ASP A 218 19.76 18.54 8.79
N GLY A 219 18.69 17.85 9.17
CA GLY A 219 17.65 18.36 10.07
C GLY A 219 16.51 19.12 9.38
N LYS A 220 16.54 19.27 8.05
CA LYS A 220 15.43 19.84 7.27
C LYS A 220 14.35 18.82 6.92
N SER A 221 14.75 17.56 6.77
CA SER A 221 13.86 16.40 6.78
C SER A 221 14.07 15.65 8.09
N VAL A 222 12.99 15.35 8.80
CA VAL A 222 13.03 14.62 10.06
C VAL A 222 12.06 13.46 9.96
N ASP A 223 12.60 12.25 9.97
CA ASP A 223 11.81 11.01 10.00
C ASP A 223 11.08 10.87 11.35
N ILE A 224 9.80 10.51 11.28
CA ILE A 224 8.93 10.21 12.41
C ILE A 224 8.57 8.73 12.38
N ASP A 225 9.18 7.96 13.29
CA ASP A 225 8.89 6.52 13.42
C ASP A 225 7.58 6.24 14.16
N GLY A 226 7.07 7.20 14.92
CA GLY A 226 5.77 7.11 15.60
C GLY A 226 4.58 7.30 14.66
N ASP A 227 3.38 7.37 15.25
CA ASP A 227 2.15 7.62 14.50
C ASP A 227 1.97 9.12 14.14
N TYR A 228 0.90 9.43 13.42
CA TYR A 228 0.57 10.81 13.03
C TYR A 228 0.34 11.76 14.22
N THR A 229 0.01 11.26 15.41
CA THR A 229 -0.14 12.10 16.61
C THR A 229 1.22 12.64 17.08
N GLU A 230 2.30 11.89 16.89
CA GLU A 230 3.65 12.40 17.11
C GLU A 230 3.97 13.54 16.12
N THR A 231 3.69 13.35 14.84
CA THR A 231 3.86 14.39 13.80
C THR A 231 3.06 15.65 14.14
N LEU A 232 1.80 15.51 14.54
CA LEU A 232 0.94 16.62 14.97
C LEU A 232 1.53 17.36 16.18
N ALA A 233 2.02 16.64 17.19
CA ALA A 233 2.66 17.24 18.36
C ALA A 233 3.93 18.04 18.00
N ARG A 234 4.71 17.55 17.03
CA ARG A 234 5.90 18.26 16.53
C ARG A 234 5.55 19.53 15.77
N ILE A 235 4.52 19.51 14.92
CA ILE A 235 4.00 20.74 14.28
C ILE A 235 3.58 21.74 15.36
N GLY A 236 2.86 21.31 16.39
CA GLY A 236 2.46 22.18 17.50
C GLY A 236 3.63 22.82 18.26
N SER A 237 4.81 22.19 18.24
CA SER A 237 6.04 22.68 18.88
C SER A 237 6.99 23.40 17.92
N SER A 238 6.71 23.37 16.61
CA SER A 238 7.55 23.93 15.53
C SER A 238 6.66 24.64 14.51
N PRO A 239 6.41 25.97 14.68
CA PRO A 239 5.43 26.69 13.86
C PRO A 239 5.70 26.71 12.35
N ASN A 240 6.94 26.46 11.93
CA ASN A 240 7.35 26.34 10.52
C ASN A 240 7.40 24.88 10.02
N GLY A 241 7.00 23.92 10.85
CA GLY A 241 6.99 22.51 10.49
C GLY A 241 5.84 22.18 9.55
N ILE A 242 6.12 21.34 8.55
CA ILE A 242 5.11 20.74 7.68
C ILE A 242 5.15 19.23 7.91
N GLY A 243 4.00 18.64 8.21
CA GLY A 243 3.87 17.19 8.36
C GLY A 243 3.28 16.55 7.11
N VAL A 244 3.68 15.30 6.90
CA VAL A 244 3.12 14.40 5.91
C VAL A 244 2.12 13.48 6.60
N PHE A 245 0.86 13.49 6.15
CA PHE A 245 -0.25 12.78 6.76
C PHE A 245 -1.05 11.99 5.72
N GLY A 246 -1.83 11.01 6.17
CA GLY A 246 -2.97 10.50 5.40
C GLY A 246 -4.13 11.52 5.43
N LEU A 247 -4.92 11.58 4.37
CA LEU A 247 -6.06 12.50 4.25
C LEU A 247 -6.99 12.41 5.48
N SER A 248 -7.42 11.21 5.86
CA SER A 248 -8.39 11.00 6.94
C SER A 248 -7.90 11.57 8.29
N PHE A 249 -6.59 11.48 8.56
CA PHE A 249 -6.01 12.08 9.76
C PHE A 249 -6.07 13.61 9.71
N TYR A 250 -5.77 14.21 8.55
CA TYR A 250 -5.91 15.65 8.37
C TYR A 250 -7.36 16.12 8.53
N GLU A 251 -8.32 15.43 7.91
CA GLU A 251 -9.75 15.79 7.97
C GLU A 251 -10.26 15.80 9.42
N ASN A 252 -9.81 14.84 10.23
CA ASN A 252 -10.09 14.75 11.67
C ASN A 252 -9.38 15.80 12.54
N ASN A 253 -8.45 16.58 11.99
CA ASN A 253 -7.64 17.58 12.70
C ASN A 253 -7.61 18.94 12.00
N THR A 254 -8.63 19.26 11.20
CA THR A 254 -8.77 20.54 10.48
C THR A 254 -8.88 21.75 11.40
N ASP A 255 -9.16 21.56 12.69
CA ASP A 255 -9.12 22.61 13.71
C ASP A 255 -7.69 23.04 14.09
N LYS A 256 -6.68 22.21 13.77
CA LYS A 256 -5.26 22.41 14.11
C LYS A 256 -4.34 22.48 12.91
N LEU A 257 -4.74 21.89 11.80
CA LEU A 257 -3.94 21.75 10.59
C LEU A 257 -4.56 22.52 9.43
N LYS A 258 -3.69 23.09 8.59
CA LYS A 258 -4.04 23.62 7.28
C LYS A 258 -3.28 22.81 6.22
N VAL A 259 -3.99 22.32 5.22
CA VAL A 259 -3.41 21.54 4.12
C VAL A 259 -2.96 22.42 2.95
N GLY A 260 -1.84 22.08 2.33
CA GLY A 260 -1.41 22.65 1.05
C GLY A 260 -2.01 21.92 -0.14
N THR A 261 -2.04 22.59 -1.30
CA THR A 261 -2.40 21.93 -2.56
C THR A 261 -1.18 21.27 -3.20
N ILE A 262 -1.38 20.23 -4.01
CA ILE A 262 -0.35 19.69 -4.90
C ILE A 262 -0.80 19.89 -6.34
N SER A 263 0.05 20.52 -7.16
CA SER A 263 -0.21 20.85 -8.57
C SER A 263 -1.53 21.62 -8.75
N GLY A 264 -1.86 22.49 -7.79
CA GLY A 264 -3.09 23.30 -7.75
C GLY A 264 -4.34 22.56 -7.30
N VAL A 265 -4.26 21.27 -6.98
CA VAL A 265 -5.40 20.45 -6.54
C VAL A 265 -5.42 20.37 -5.01
N THR A 266 -6.57 20.68 -4.42
CA THR A 266 -6.80 20.50 -2.98
C THR A 266 -7.12 19.03 -2.70
N PRO A 267 -6.48 18.39 -1.71
CA PRO A 267 -6.80 17.02 -1.36
C PRO A 267 -8.18 16.93 -0.71
N SER A 268 -8.98 15.98 -1.18
CA SER A 268 -10.24 15.55 -0.59
C SER A 268 -10.52 14.11 -1.01
N THR A 269 -11.50 13.45 -0.38
CA THR A 269 -11.98 12.13 -0.82
C THR A 269 -12.34 12.14 -2.31
N GLU A 270 -13.00 13.20 -2.77
CA GLU A 270 -13.44 13.34 -4.17
C GLU A 270 -12.27 13.46 -5.14
N THR A 271 -11.30 14.35 -4.87
CA THR A 271 -10.15 14.56 -5.77
C THR A 271 -9.19 13.37 -5.76
N ILE A 272 -9.10 12.64 -4.65
CA ILE A 272 -8.33 11.40 -4.55
C ILE A 272 -9.01 10.27 -5.32
N ALA A 273 -10.30 10.06 -5.11
CA ALA A 273 -11.01 8.97 -5.77
C ALA A 273 -11.15 9.18 -7.29
N SER A 274 -11.26 10.43 -7.74
CA SER A 274 -11.27 10.77 -9.18
C SER A 274 -9.90 10.66 -9.84
N GLY A 275 -8.82 10.59 -9.05
CA GLY A 275 -7.44 10.64 -9.53
C GLY A 275 -6.94 12.03 -9.92
N GLU A 276 -7.71 13.10 -9.63
CA GLU A 276 -7.29 14.49 -9.86
C GLU A 276 -6.16 14.90 -8.91
N TYR A 277 -6.22 14.47 -7.65
CA TYR A 277 -5.16 14.73 -6.67
C TYR A 277 -3.99 13.73 -6.87
N PRO A 278 -2.78 14.22 -7.18
CA PRO A 278 -1.73 13.37 -7.75
C PRO A 278 -1.01 12.49 -6.71
N VAL A 279 -1.09 12.83 -5.42
CA VAL A 279 -0.44 12.05 -4.34
C VAL A 279 -1.41 11.04 -3.75
N SER A 280 -1.93 10.20 -4.64
CA SER A 280 -2.87 9.15 -4.31
C SER A 280 -2.64 7.90 -5.13
N ARG A 281 -3.16 6.78 -4.63
CA ARG A 281 -3.27 5.54 -5.41
C ARG A 281 -4.42 4.67 -4.92
N PRO A 282 -5.11 3.98 -5.83
CA PRO A 282 -6.05 2.96 -5.45
C PRO A 282 -5.32 1.75 -4.85
N LEU A 283 -5.91 1.17 -3.82
CA LEU A 283 -5.44 -0.03 -3.16
C LEU A 283 -6.37 -1.19 -3.44
N PHE A 284 -5.79 -2.36 -3.65
CA PHE A 284 -6.49 -3.57 -4.04
C PHE A 284 -6.02 -4.77 -3.24
N PHE A 285 -6.84 -5.81 -3.27
CA PHE A 285 -6.34 -7.16 -3.22
C PHE A 285 -6.99 -8.01 -4.31
N TYR A 286 -6.30 -9.07 -4.70
CA TYR A 286 -6.74 -10.02 -5.72
C TYR A 286 -7.05 -11.35 -5.06
N VAL A 287 -8.18 -11.96 -5.38
CA VAL A 287 -8.62 -13.25 -4.80
C VAL A 287 -8.65 -14.32 -5.89
N LYS A 288 -8.12 -15.50 -5.59
CA LYS A 288 -8.35 -16.68 -6.45
C LYS A 288 -9.77 -17.18 -6.23
N LYS A 289 -10.65 -17.01 -7.21
CA LYS A 289 -12.01 -17.57 -7.11
C LYS A 289 -11.98 -19.09 -6.95
N ALA A 290 -11.00 -19.77 -7.56
CA ALA A 290 -10.81 -21.21 -7.41
C ALA A 290 -10.58 -21.69 -5.97
N HIS A 291 -10.19 -20.79 -5.04
CA HIS A 291 -10.02 -21.12 -3.64
C HIS A 291 -11.30 -20.89 -2.81
N ILE A 292 -12.29 -20.17 -3.35
CA ILE A 292 -13.58 -19.96 -2.67
C ILE A 292 -14.34 -21.29 -2.64
N GLY A 293 -14.72 -21.73 -1.43
CA GLY A 293 -15.36 -23.03 -1.19
C GLY A 293 -14.39 -24.17 -0.90
N GLU A 294 -13.10 -24.01 -1.22
CA GLU A 294 -12.03 -24.97 -0.88
C GLU A 294 -11.29 -24.54 0.39
N ILE A 295 -11.02 -23.24 0.54
CA ILE A 295 -10.38 -22.66 1.73
C ILE A 295 -11.45 -22.08 2.65
N ALA A 296 -11.54 -22.64 3.86
CA ALA A 296 -12.51 -22.22 4.86
C ALA A 296 -12.32 -20.74 5.22
N GLY A 297 -13.42 -19.98 5.23
CA GLY A 297 -13.43 -18.57 5.63
C GLY A 297 -12.95 -17.59 4.57
N LEU A 298 -12.52 -18.03 3.37
CA LEU A 298 -12.02 -17.10 2.35
C LEU A 298 -13.11 -16.14 1.87
N LYS A 299 -14.30 -16.65 1.54
CA LYS A 299 -15.40 -15.80 1.08
C LYS A 299 -15.83 -14.84 2.18
N GLU A 300 -15.98 -15.36 3.39
CA GLU A 300 -16.38 -14.60 4.57
C GLU A 300 -15.36 -13.52 4.90
N PHE A 301 -14.05 -13.81 4.79
CA PHE A 301 -13.00 -12.82 5.00
C PHE A 301 -13.05 -11.70 3.96
N VAL A 302 -13.26 -12.03 2.68
CA VAL A 302 -13.35 -11.03 1.60
C VAL A 302 -14.60 -10.15 1.77
N GLU A 303 -15.75 -10.74 2.09
CA GLU A 303 -16.99 -10.01 2.40
C GLU A 303 -16.83 -9.14 3.66
N PHE A 304 -16.15 -9.64 4.68
CA PHE A 304 -15.87 -8.91 5.92
C PHE A 304 -14.98 -7.70 5.68
N PHE A 305 -13.92 -7.85 4.88
CA PHE A 305 -12.98 -6.79 4.52
C PHE A 305 -13.70 -5.57 3.96
N VAL A 306 -14.62 -5.79 3.01
CA VAL A 306 -15.34 -4.72 2.30
C VAL A 306 -16.63 -4.29 3.00
N SER A 307 -16.89 -4.76 4.21
CA SER A 307 -18.07 -4.36 4.97
C SER A 307 -18.04 -2.86 5.31
N ASP A 308 -19.22 -2.25 5.43
CA ASP A 308 -19.34 -0.84 5.83
C ASP A 308 -18.69 -0.58 7.20
N GLU A 309 -18.70 -1.57 8.09
CA GLU A 309 -18.10 -1.47 9.43
C GLU A 309 -16.57 -1.36 9.38
N LEU A 310 -15.91 -1.96 8.38
CA LEU A 310 -14.44 -1.94 8.25
C LEU A 310 -13.94 -0.91 7.24
N ALA A 311 -14.42 -0.99 6.01
CA ALA A 311 -13.95 -0.19 4.88
C ALA A 311 -14.72 1.13 4.68
N GLY A 312 -15.84 1.30 5.41
CA GLY A 312 -16.61 2.54 5.39
C GLY A 312 -15.84 3.72 5.99
N PRO A 313 -16.34 4.95 5.78
CA PRO A 313 -15.65 6.20 6.14
C PRO A 313 -15.44 6.39 7.64
N ASP A 314 -16.22 5.71 8.47
CA ASP A 314 -16.11 5.73 9.94
C ASP A 314 -15.49 4.44 10.51
N GLY A 315 -15.00 3.55 9.63
CA GLY A 315 -14.43 2.26 10.02
C GLY A 315 -12.95 2.35 10.45
N PRO A 316 -12.42 1.27 11.08
CA PRO A 316 -11.03 1.21 11.52
C PRO A 316 -10.00 1.38 10.39
N LEU A 317 -10.35 1.04 9.14
CA LEU A 317 -9.45 1.28 8.01
C LEU A 317 -9.32 2.78 7.72
N ALA A 318 -10.43 3.52 7.78
CA ALA A 318 -10.42 4.97 7.62
C ALA A 318 -9.72 5.66 8.80
N GLU A 319 -9.90 5.16 10.03
CA GLU A 319 -9.18 5.64 11.22
C GLU A 319 -7.66 5.46 11.09
N TYR A 320 -7.21 4.33 10.52
CA TYR A 320 -5.79 4.10 10.23
C TYR A 320 -5.24 5.02 9.14
N GLY A 321 -6.07 5.42 8.17
CA GLY A 321 -5.70 6.38 7.12
C GLY A 321 -6.19 6.07 5.72
N LEU A 322 -6.99 5.01 5.54
CA LEU A 322 -7.59 4.67 4.25
C LEU A 322 -8.61 5.75 3.87
N VAL A 323 -8.58 6.18 2.63
CA VAL A 323 -9.67 6.95 2.04
C VAL A 323 -10.68 5.96 1.47
N SER A 324 -11.85 5.86 2.10
CA SER A 324 -12.88 4.90 1.71
C SER A 324 -13.28 5.04 0.24
N ASP A 325 -13.50 3.89 -0.40
CA ASP A 325 -13.94 3.84 -1.80
C ASP A 325 -15.36 4.44 -1.94
N PRO A 326 -15.56 5.52 -2.72
CA PRO A 326 -16.92 6.01 -2.99
C PRO A 326 -17.78 4.97 -3.74
N GLU A 327 -17.15 3.97 -4.38
CA GLU A 327 -17.81 2.86 -5.05
C GLU A 327 -17.88 1.59 -4.17
N LEU A 328 -17.70 1.69 -2.83
CA LEU A 328 -17.68 0.53 -1.93
C LEU A 328 -18.89 -0.41 -2.11
N ALA A 329 -20.09 0.14 -2.32
CA ALA A 329 -21.29 -0.66 -2.56
C ALA A 329 -21.21 -1.51 -3.85
N ALA A 330 -20.58 -1.00 -4.91
CA ALA A 330 -20.34 -1.75 -6.13
C ALA A 330 -19.29 -2.85 -5.91
N THR A 331 -18.25 -2.55 -5.13
CA THR A 331 -17.24 -3.54 -4.71
C THR A 331 -17.87 -4.67 -3.87
N GLN A 332 -18.74 -4.33 -2.91
CA GLN A 332 -19.49 -5.29 -2.10
C GLN A 332 -20.37 -6.20 -2.97
N GLU A 333 -21.09 -5.63 -3.96
CA GLU A 333 -21.89 -6.42 -4.91
C GLU A 333 -21.01 -7.34 -5.78
N ALA A 334 -19.88 -6.85 -6.27
CA ALA A 334 -18.93 -7.63 -7.06
C ALA A 334 -18.37 -8.80 -6.26
N VAL A 335 -18.02 -8.57 -4.98
CA VAL A 335 -17.55 -9.60 -4.04
C VAL A 335 -18.63 -10.65 -3.79
N ALA A 336 -19.85 -10.24 -3.43
CA ALA A 336 -20.95 -11.17 -3.16
C ALA A 336 -21.28 -12.08 -4.35
N ASN A 337 -21.16 -11.53 -5.57
CA ASN A 337 -21.38 -12.24 -6.83
C ASN A 337 -20.15 -13.01 -7.33
N GLU A 338 -19.03 -12.97 -6.61
CA GLU A 338 -17.74 -13.59 -7.01
C GLU A 338 -17.33 -13.18 -8.43
N THR A 339 -17.45 -11.89 -8.72
CA THR A 339 -17.21 -11.31 -10.04
C THR A 339 -15.72 -11.34 -10.33
N THR A 340 -15.35 -11.99 -11.43
CA THR A 340 -13.96 -12.05 -11.88
C THR A 340 -13.64 -10.90 -12.82
N MET A 341 -12.36 -10.52 -12.87
CA MET A 341 -11.82 -9.65 -13.89
C MET A 341 -12.11 -10.20 -15.30
N GLN A 342 -12.36 -9.31 -16.26
CA GLN A 342 -12.55 -9.67 -17.68
C GLN A 342 -11.23 -9.74 -18.43
#